data_AF-A0A069CVM1-F1
#
_entry.id   AF-A0A069CVM1-F1
#
_cell.length_a   1.000
_cell.length_b   1.000
_cell.length_c   1.000
_cell.angle_alpha   90.00
_cell.angle_beta   90.00
_cell.angle_gamma   90.00
#
_symmetry.space_group_name_H-M   'P 1'
#
loop_
_entity.id
_entity.type
_entity.pdbx_description
1 polymer ?
#
loop_
_entity_poly.entity_id
_entity_poly.type
_entity_poly.pdbx_seq_one_letter_code
_entity_poly.pdbx_strand_id
1 'polypeptide(L)' 'MATVMTILIKQRKGLPILQELPHYPGTDANFDTESYNEFAENYFLTKAGMEWFWDQYTTDPKQRAEITASPIACIT' A
#
# COMPACT_ATOMS: atom_id res chain seq x y z
N MET A 1 5.73 2.53 1.10
CA MET A 1 6.40 3.48 2.03
C MET A 1 6.88 4.77 1.37
N ALA A 2 7.57 4.75 0.22
CA ALA A 2 7.99 5.98 -0.46
C ALA A 2 6.82 6.95 -0.74
N THR A 3 5.70 6.44 -1.24
CA THR A 3 4.51 7.24 -1.56
C THR A 3 3.90 7.92 -0.34
N VAL A 4 3.89 7.22 0.78
CA VAL A 4 3.39 7.76 2.07
C VAL A 4 4.28 8.90 2.54
N MET A 5 5.60 8.79 2.39
CA MET A 5 6.52 9.90 2.70
C MET A 5 6.24 11.14 1.85
N THR A 6 6.00 10.96 0.55
CA THR A 6 5.62 12.04 -0.37
C THR A 6 4.31 12.72 0.07
N ILE A 7 3.30 11.94 0.44
CA ILE A 7 2.02 12.45 0.98
C ILE A 7 2.26 13.28 2.25
N LEU A 8 3.01 12.72 3.21
CA LEU A 8 3.27 13.38 4.50
C LEU A 8 4.08 14.67 4.34
N ILE A 9 5.05 14.70 3.44
CA ILE A 9 5.84 15.91 3.12
C ILE A 9 4.93 17.00 2.56
N LYS A 10 4.03 16.65 1.63
CA LYS A 10 3.06 17.61 1.08
C LYS A 10 2.13 18.17 2.16
N GLN A 11 1.60 17.31 3.04
CA GLN A 11 0.72 17.72 4.15
C GLN A 11 1.43 18.62 5.17
N ARG A 12 2.69 18.29 5.48
CA ARG A 12 3.49 18.99 6.51
C ARG A 12 4.28 20.17 5.98
N LYS A 13 4.14 20.51 4.69
CA LYS A 13 4.91 21.57 4.00
C LYS A 13 6.43 21.38 4.17
N GLY A 14 6.88 20.13 4.05
CA GLY A 14 8.29 19.76 4.14
C GLY A 14 9.09 20.08 2.88
N LEU A 15 10.34 19.58 2.83
CA LEU A 15 11.20 19.74 1.66
C LEU A 15 10.60 19.04 0.43
N PRO A 16 10.59 19.69 -0.75
CA PRO A 16 9.99 19.10 -1.95
C PRO A 16 10.75 17.86 -2.39
N ILE A 17 10.01 16.77 -2.62
CA ILE A 17 10.51 15.59 -3.34
C ILE A 17 10.34 15.86 -4.83
N LEU A 18 11.44 15.82 -5.58
CA LEU A 18 11.42 16.07 -7.02
C LEU A 18 10.82 14.90 -7.80
N GLN A 19 11.15 13.66 -7.41
CA GLN A 19 10.71 12.45 -8.10
C GLN A 19 10.63 11.26 -7.14
N GLU A 20 9.67 10.38 -7.39
CA GLU A 20 9.53 9.07 -6.74
C GLU A 20 9.61 7.96 -7.80
N LEU A 21 10.26 6.83 -7.47
CA LEU A 21 10.37 5.66 -8.35
C LEU A 21 9.99 4.38 -7.56
N PRO A 22 8.68 4.13 -7.36
CA PRO A 22 8.23 2.96 -6.64
C PRO A 22 8.37 1.71 -7.53
N HIS A 23 8.98 0.65 -6.97
CA HIS A 23 9.07 -0.66 -7.63
C HIS A 23 8.01 -1.57 -6.99
N TYR A 24 7.09 -2.09 -7.81
CA TYR A 24 6.01 -3.01 -7.40
C TYR A 24 5.38 -2.66 -6.02
N PRO A 25 4.89 -1.42 -5.83
CA PRO A 25 4.45 -0.95 -4.52
C PRO A 25 3.14 -1.63 -4.10
N GLY A 26 3.07 -2.07 -2.83
CA GLY A 26 1.80 -2.27 -2.16
C GLY A 26 1.17 -0.91 -1.82
N THR A 27 0.02 -0.61 -2.43
CA THR A 27 -0.67 0.69 -2.30
C THR A 27 -2.08 0.60 -1.73
N ASP A 28 -2.59 -0.62 -1.53
CA ASP A 28 -3.94 -0.89 -1.05
C ASP A 28 -3.97 -2.19 -0.24
N ALA A 29 -4.88 -2.26 0.72
CA ALA A 29 -5.16 -3.45 1.53
C ALA A 29 -6.36 -4.27 1.01
N ASN A 30 -6.74 -4.06 -0.25
CA ASN A 30 -7.76 -4.84 -0.95
C ASN A 30 -7.13 -6.05 -1.65
N PHE A 31 -7.56 -7.25 -1.27
CA PHE A 31 -7.05 -8.52 -1.81
C PHE A 31 -7.95 -9.13 -2.89
N ASP A 32 -9.00 -8.44 -3.32
CA ASP A 32 -9.98 -8.96 -4.28
C ASP A 32 -9.82 -8.35 -5.69
N THR A 33 -8.65 -7.78 -5.99
CA THR A 33 -8.33 -7.33 -7.35
C THR A 33 -8.15 -8.53 -8.29
N GLU A 34 -8.33 -8.30 -9.59
CA GLU A 34 -8.10 -9.33 -10.62
C GLU A 34 -6.70 -9.96 -10.51
N SER A 35 -5.66 -9.15 -10.32
CA SER A 35 -4.28 -9.63 -10.16
C SER A 35 -4.05 -10.47 -8.90
N TYR A 36 -4.70 -10.15 -7.77
CA TYR A 36 -4.62 -10.98 -6.57
C TYR A 36 -5.30 -12.33 -6.76
N ASN A 37 -6.35 -12.40 -7.59
CA ASN A 37 -7.06 -13.64 -7.89
C ASN A 37 -6.30 -14.49 -8.92
N GLU A 38 -5.75 -13.88 -9.98
CA GLU A 38 -5.01 -14.57 -11.02
C GLU A 38 -3.67 -15.14 -10.52
N PHE A 39 -2.95 -14.37 -9.70
CA PHE A 39 -1.60 -14.72 -9.19
C PHE A 39 -1.61 -15.13 -7.71
N ALA A 40 -2.73 -15.68 -7.23
CA ALA A 40 -2.93 -15.99 -5.82
C ALA A 40 -1.87 -16.95 -5.23
N GLU A 41 -1.35 -17.87 -6.04
CA GLU A 41 -0.45 -18.96 -5.63
C GLU A 41 0.72 -19.13 -6.59
N ASN A 42 1.75 -19.88 -6.19
CA ASN A 42 2.88 -20.31 -7.03
C ASN A 42 3.85 -19.20 -7.54
N TYR A 43 3.66 -17.93 -7.16
CA TYR A 43 4.48 -16.78 -7.60
C TYR A 43 5.30 -16.09 -6.50
N PHE A 44 5.97 -16.85 -5.62
CA PHE A 44 6.72 -16.36 -4.44
C PHE A 44 5.87 -15.57 -3.44
N LEU A 45 5.37 -14.40 -3.82
CA LEU A 45 4.40 -13.61 -3.06
C LEU A 45 2.98 -14.10 -3.35
N THR A 46 2.38 -14.83 -2.41
CA THR A 46 1.00 -15.34 -2.54
C THR A 46 -0.01 -14.38 -1.92
N LYS A 47 -1.30 -14.52 -2.29
CA LYS A 47 -2.41 -13.76 -1.68
C LYS A 47 -2.46 -13.95 -0.17
N ALA A 48 -2.42 -15.21 0.29
CA ALA A 48 -2.38 -15.53 1.71
C ALA A 48 -1.14 -14.95 2.43
N GLY A 49 0.01 -14.89 1.75
CA GLY A 49 1.20 -14.23 2.27
C GLY A 49 1.01 -12.73 2.47
N MET A 50 0.37 -12.05 1.51
CA MET A 50 0.05 -10.62 1.65
C MET A 50 -0.97 -10.34 2.75
N GLU A 51 -2.02 -11.17 2.87
CA GLU A 51 -2.97 -11.07 3.97
C GLU A 51 -2.25 -11.18 5.33
N TRP A 52 -1.36 -12.17 5.47
CA TRP A 52 -0.56 -12.34 6.67
C TRP A 52 0.34 -11.13 6.96
N PHE A 53 1.04 -10.59 5.96
CA PHE A 53 1.86 -9.38 6.14
C PHE A 53 1.04 -8.18 6.61
N TRP A 54 -0.17 -8.01 6.06
CA TRP A 54 -1.08 -6.96 6.50
C TRP A 54 -1.59 -7.17 7.92
N ASP A 55 -1.89 -8.41 8.32
CA ASP A 55 -2.28 -8.73 9.70
C ASP A 55 -1.15 -8.43 10.70
N GLN A 56 0.11 -8.63 10.31
CA GLN A 56 1.26 -8.21 11.14
C GLN A 56 1.39 -6.69 11.24
N TYR A 57 1.00 -5.96 10.20
CA TYR A 57 1.07 -4.50 10.18
C TYR A 57 -0.05 -3.87 11.03
N THR A 58 -1.30 -4.29 10.79
CA THR A 58 -2.46 -3.92 11.60
C THR A 58 -3.67 -4.79 11.22
N THR A 59 -4.47 -5.18 12.21
CA THR A 59 -5.74 -5.88 12.00
C THR A 59 -6.95 -4.93 12.00
N ASP A 60 -6.74 -3.63 12.27
CA ASP A 60 -7.81 -2.64 12.30
C ASP A 60 -8.19 -2.19 10.87
N PRO A 61 -9.41 -2.46 10.38
CA PRO A 61 -9.84 -2.07 9.05
C PRO A 61 -9.78 -0.55 8.83
N LYS A 62 -9.95 0.25 9.89
CA LYS A 62 -9.88 1.72 9.79
C LYS A 62 -8.44 2.17 9.50
N GLN A 63 -7.46 1.57 10.17
CA GLN A 63 -6.05 1.86 9.93
C GLN A 63 -5.62 1.43 8.52
N ARG A 64 -6.12 0.28 8.03
CA ARG A 64 -5.86 -0.16 6.65
C ARG A 64 -6.41 0.82 5.60
N ALA A 65 -7.50 1.50 5.91
CA ALA A 65 -8.12 2.49 5.02
C ALA A 65 -7.45 3.87 5.08
N GLU A 66 -6.51 4.12 6.01
CA GLU A 66 -5.81 5.40 6.06
C GLU A 66 -4.88 5.57 4.85
N ILE A 67 -4.78 6.79 4.31
CA ILE A 67 -3.87 7.12 3.20
C ILE A 67 -2.38 6.89 3.53
N THR A 68 -2.06 6.76 4.81
CA THR A 68 -0.73 6.42 5.34
C THR A 68 -0.44 4.92 5.32
N ALA A 69 -1.46 4.09 5.11
CA ALA A 69 -1.35 2.64 4.90
C ALA A 69 -1.69 2.25 3.45
N SER A 70 -2.82 2.74 2.93
CA SER A 70 -3.32 2.51 1.57
C SER A 70 -3.35 3.83 0.77
N PRO A 71 -2.20 4.29 0.26
CA PRO A 71 -2.09 5.58 -0.42
C PRO A 71 -2.91 5.71 -1.71
N ILE A 72 -3.45 4.63 -2.26
CA ILE A 72 -4.34 4.71 -3.44
C ILE A 72 -5.59 5.55 -3.16
N ALA A 73 -6.08 5.57 -1.92
CA ALA A 73 -7.23 6.37 -1.49
C ALA A 73 -6.97 7.88 -1.50
N CYS A 74 -5.73 8.32 -1.74
CA CYS A 74 -5.38 9.74 -1.88
C CYS A 74 -5.63 10.28 -3.30
N ILE A 75 -5.85 9.42 -4.30
CA ILE A 75 -5.94 9.80 -5.73
C ILE A 75 -7.40 9.98 -6.19
N THR A 76 -8.36 9.45 -5.45
CA THR A 76 -9.81 9.65 -5.61
C THR A 76 -10.31 10.86 -4.84
#